data_AF-A0A3N5VNE7-F1
#
_entry.id   AF-A0A3N5VNE7-F1
#
_cell.length_a   1.000
_cell.length_b   1.000
_cell.length_c   1.000
_cell.angle_alpha   90.00
_cell.angle_beta   90.00
_cell.angle_gamma   90.00
#
_symmetry.space_group_name_H-M   'P 1'
#
loop_
_entity.id
_entity.type
_entity.pdbx_description
1 polymer ?
#
loop_
_entity_poly.entity_id
_entity_poly.type
_entity_poly.pdbx_seq_one_letter_code
_entity_poly.pdbx_strand_id
1 'polypeptide(L)'
;TSIAAFLYESLRREFSVSIFGASLPRHNGNDSPTGYLCIAIDCSQPERVRDTIKKRLWLTRGESITRATLKDILGGRHEKPVREFRLEEYGLFVPCRTRKFADIRTHSFAHSPAYYRYRLALARTEHLPGPIADFLQGLFADCPNHLFGQTMCRASRIARSGLDVEIALTRLKDHGIIALADKSRRFEEVSSRHENLQKFFLDHNPNTIACEVPVWAEAWEFEDYPRLLGTRNTLTGHIDVLRHEDDGLLGVWDYKPRAAAERKAHIQVFLYALMLALRTGLPMSAFLCGYFDEKDAYIFHPSQVRVVHEP
;
A
#
# COMPACT_ATOMS: atom_id res chain seq x y z
N THR A 1 29.00 -7.31 -11.63
CA THR A 1 28.08 -7.35 -12.78
C THR A 1 27.21 -6.11 -12.75
N SER A 2 27.09 -5.35 -13.85
CA SER A 2 26.22 -4.16 -13.89
C SER A 2 24.75 -4.54 -13.63
N ILE A 3 23.99 -3.67 -12.95
CA ILE A 3 22.53 -3.82 -12.73
C ILE A 3 21.82 -4.13 -14.05
N ALA A 4 22.24 -3.51 -15.15
CA ALA A 4 21.66 -3.73 -16.47
C ALA A 4 21.84 -5.18 -16.96
N ALA A 5 23.02 -5.77 -16.78
CA ALA A 5 23.28 -7.16 -17.16
C ALA A 5 22.45 -8.13 -16.30
N PHE A 6 22.32 -7.85 -15.00
CA PHE A 6 21.49 -8.65 -14.10
C PHE A 6 19.99 -8.58 -14.46
N LEU A 7 19.49 -7.39 -14.79
CA LEU A 7 18.12 -7.19 -15.25
C LEU A 7 17.87 -7.91 -16.58
N TYR A 8 18.77 -7.78 -17.55
CA TYR A 8 18.67 -8.46 -18.84
C TYR A 8 18.54 -9.97 -18.68
N GLU A 9 19.42 -10.58 -17.89
CA GLU A 9 19.39 -12.02 -17.61
C GLU A 9 18.07 -12.49 -16.98
N SER A 10 17.46 -11.64 -16.17
CA SER A 10 16.16 -11.94 -15.55
C SER A 10 15.01 -11.78 -16.55
N LEU A 11 15.03 -10.72 -17.35
CA LEU A 11 13.98 -10.39 -18.29
C LEU A 11 13.94 -11.33 -19.50
N ARG A 12 15.10 -11.71 -20.05
CA ARG A 12 15.19 -12.60 -21.23
C ARG A 12 14.66 -14.02 -20.98
N ARG A 13 14.47 -14.40 -19.71
CA ARG A 13 13.86 -15.69 -19.33
C ARG A 13 12.34 -15.69 -19.44
N GLU A 14 11.72 -14.52 -19.41
CA GLU A 14 10.26 -14.36 -19.36
C GLU A 14 9.69 -13.60 -20.55
N PHE A 15 10.51 -12.78 -21.23
CA PHE A 15 10.09 -11.89 -22.29
C PHE A 15 11.04 -11.94 -23.49
N SER A 16 10.55 -11.51 -24.64
CA SER A 16 11.39 -11.19 -25.80
C SER A 16 12.09 -9.84 -25.55
N VAL A 17 13.42 -9.86 -25.48
CA VAL A 17 14.23 -8.70 -25.06
C VAL A 17 15.36 -8.44 -26.04
N SER A 18 15.55 -7.18 -26.42
CA SER A 18 16.72 -6.70 -27.17
C SER A 18 17.47 -5.60 -26.41
N ILE A 19 18.78 -5.54 -26.61
CA ILE A 19 19.66 -4.52 -26.02
C ILE A 19 20.29 -3.71 -27.15
N PHE A 20 20.31 -2.39 -26.99
CA PHE A 20 21.01 -1.48 -27.89
C PHE A 20 21.47 -0.21 -27.16
N GLY A 21 22.44 0.50 -27.72
CA GLY A 21 22.82 1.83 -27.25
C GLY A 21 21.97 2.90 -27.92
N ALA A 22 21.54 3.92 -27.18
CA ALA A 22 20.88 5.10 -27.72
C ALA A 22 21.55 6.37 -27.18
N SER A 23 21.63 7.41 -28.01
CA SER A 23 22.08 8.74 -27.58
C SER A 23 20.88 9.68 -27.63
N LEU A 24 20.49 10.25 -26.48
CA LEU A 24 19.42 11.24 -26.45
C LEU A 24 20.02 12.65 -26.47
N PRO A 25 19.51 13.55 -27.33
CA PRO A 25 19.94 14.94 -27.34
C PRO A 25 19.54 15.62 -26.03
N ARG A 26 20.46 16.37 -25.40
CA ARG A 26 20.12 17.22 -24.26
C ARG A 26 19.37 18.46 -24.74
N HIS A 27 18.40 18.89 -23.93
CA HIS A 27 17.50 20.01 -24.26
C HIS A 27 18.21 21.37 -24.40
N ASN A 28 19.47 21.47 -23.96
CA ASN A 28 20.32 22.66 -24.05
C ASN A 28 21.58 22.33 -24.89
N GLY A 29 21.71 22.95 -26.06
CA GLY A 29 22.61 22.56 -27.15
C GLY A 29 24.13 22.68 -26.95
N ASN A 30 24.64 22.78 -25.71
CA ASN A 30 26.08 22.87 -25.43
C ASN A 30 26.68 21.66 -24.69
N ASP A 31 25.87 20.65 -24.34
CA ASP A 31 26.38 19.45 -23.68
C ASP A 31 26.52 18.26 -24.63
N SER A 32 27.59 17.48 -24.43
CA SER A 32 27.80 16.19 -25.09
C SER A 32 26.58 15.27 -24.89
N PRO A 33 26.15 14.52 -25.93
CA PRO A 33 25.00 13.62 -25.83
C PRO A 33 25.21 12.58 -24.72
N THR A 34 24.16 12.34 -23.93
CA THR A 34 24.19 11.29 -22.90
C THR A 34 23.85 9.96 -23.56
N GLY A 35 24.78 9.00 -23.47
CA GLY A 35 24.58 7.63 -23.95
C GLY A 35 23.78 6.80 -22.95
N TYR A 36 22.79 6.07 -23.44
CA TYR A 36 21.93 5.18 -22.70
C TYR A 36 22.10 3.74 -23.19
N LEU A 37 22.10 2.79 -22.27
CA LEU A 37 21.89 1.38 -22.59
C LEU A 37 20.38 1.11 -22.51
N CYS A 38 19.77 0.78 -23.64
CA CYS A 38 18.35 0.53 -23.75
C CYS A 38 18.07 -0.96 -23.73
N ILE A 39 17.04 -1.35 -22.98
CA ILE A 39 16.45 -2.68 -22.99
C ILE A 39 15.04 -2.54 -23.56
N ALA A 40 14.84 -3.00 -24.79
CA ALA A 40 13.50 -3.06 -25.38
C ALA A 40 12.87 -4.43 -25.11
N ILE A 41 11.61 -4.41 -24.72
CA ILE A 41 10.88 -5.60 -24.27
C ILE A 41 9.57 -5.64 -25.06
N ASP A 42 9.43 -6.66 -25.90
CA ASP A 42 8.19 -6.87 -26.65
C ASP A 42 7.19 -7.62 -25.75
N CYS A 43 6.28 -6.85 -25.14
CA CYS A 43 5.29 -7.37 -24.22
C CYS A 43 4.01 -6.51 -24.22
N SER A 44 2.86 -7.16 -24.30
CA SER A 44 1.53 -6.52 -24.17
C SER A 44 1.13 -6.26 -22.71
N GLN A 45 1.91 -6.74 -21.74
CA GLN A 45 1.66 -6.66 -20.30
C GLN A 45 2.76 -5.83 -19.60
N PRO A 46 2.79 -4.49 -19.78
CA PRO A 46 3.85 -3.65 -19.22
C PRO A 46 3.97 -3.73 -17.70
N GLU A 47 2.87 -3.97 -16.98
CA GLU A 47 2.90 -4.14 -15.52
C GLU A 47 3.57 -5.44 -15.09
N ARG A 48 3.44 -6.53 -15.88
CA ARG A 48 4.15 -7.77 -15.60
C ARG A 48 5.67 -7.57 -15.76
N VAL A 49 6.07 -6.81 -16.77
CA VAL A 49 7.47 -6.42 -16.96
C VAL A 49 7.97 -5.61 -15.77
N ARG A 50 7.21 -4.58 -15.34
CA ARG A 50 7.54 -3.78 -14.16
C ARG A 50 7.66 -4.63 -12.90
N ASP A 51 6.73 -5.55 -12.66
CA ASP A 51 6.78 -6.45 -11.50
C ASP A 51 8.02 -7.35 -11.51
N THR A 52 8.42 -7.88 -12.68
CA THR A 52 9.68 -8.65 -12.83
C THR A 52 10.90 -7.77 -12.54
N ILE A 53 10.94 -6.54 -13.04
CA ILE A 53 12.03 -5.58 -12.75
C ILE A 53 12.09 -5.26 -11.25
N LYS A 54 10.95 -4.86 -10.67
CA LYS A 54 10.82 -4.52 -9.24
C LYS A 54 11.29 -5.68 -8.37
N LYS A 55 10.82 -6.91 -8.63
CA LYS A 55 11.24 -8.11 -7.87
C LYS A 55 12.76 -8.31 -7.87
N ARG A 56 13.44 -7.96 -8.96
CA ARG A 56 14.90 -8.09 -9.08
C ARG A 56 15.65 -6.97 -8.39
N LEU A 57 15.19 -5.74 -8.55
CA LEU A 57 15.81 -4.57 -7.93
C LEU A 57 15.50 -4.46 -6.43
N TRP A 58 14.39 -5.05 -5.98
CA TRP A 58 14.05 -5.09 -4.56
C TRP A 58 15.11 -5.79 -3.71
N LEU A 59 15.83 -6.75 -4.29
CA LEU A 59 16.91 -7.49 -3.62
C LEU A 59 18.22 -6.68 -3.53
N THR A 60 18.35 -5.59 -4.28
CA THR A 60 19.59 -4.80 -4.34
C THR A 60 19.55 -3.56 -3.48
N ARG A 61 18.39 -3.23 -2.89
CA ARG A 61 18.31 -2.13 -1.93
C ARG A 61 19.04 -2.53 -0.65
N GLY A 62 19.83 -1.59 -0.13
CA GLY A 62 20.44 -1.75 1.18
C GLY A 62 19.36 -1.70 2.26
N GLU A 63 19.46 -2.59 3.24
CA GLU A 63 18.69 -2.47 4.48
C GLU A 63 19.33 -1.38 5.33
N SER A 64 18.55 -0.37 5.72
CA SER A 64 18.94 0.56 6.77
C SER A 64 18.27 0.07 8.05
N ILE A 65 19.06 -0.49 8.96
CA ILE A 65 18.55 -0.99 10.24
C ILE A 65 18.07 0.23 11.02
N THR A 66 16.75 0.35 11.21
CA THR A 66 16.23 1.31 12.17
C THR A 66 16.44 0.78 13.58
N ARG A 67 16.53 1.71 14.54
CA ARG A 67 16.56 1.41 15.97
C ARG A 67 15.25 1.79 16.66
N ALA A 68 14.24 2.24 15.90
CA ALA A 68 12.94 2.56 16.47
C ALA A 68 12.23 1.27 16.90
N THR A 69 11.71 1.27 18.12
CA THR A 69 10.80 0.23 18.62
C THR A 69 9.36 0.56 18.23
N LEU A 70 8.42 -0.39 18.35
CA LEU A 70 7.00 -0.10 18.19
C LEU A 70 6.53 1.02 19.13
N LYS A 71 7.06 1.05 20.35
CA LYS A 71 6.77 2.11 21.34
C LYS A 71 7.22 3.50 20.86
N ASP A 72 8.33 3.58 20.14
CA ASP A 72 8.79 4.82 19.53
C ASP A 72 7.87 5.26 18.38
N ILE A 73 7.47 4.33 17.52
CA ILE A 73 6.52 4.60 16.43
C ILE A 73 5.18 5.08 16.97
N LEU A 74 4.64 4.42 17.99
CA LEU A 74 3.40 4.84 18.67
C LEU A 74 3.55 6.24 19.29
N GLY A 75 4.74 6.58 19.79
CA GLY A 75 5.10 7.90 20.30
C GLY A 75 5.45 8.94 19.24
N GLY A 76 5.33 8.63 17.94
CA GLY A 76 5.69 9.52 16.83
C GLY A 76 7.19 9.78 16.68
N ARG A 77 8.03 8.95 17.30
CA ARG A 77 9.50 9.01 17.22
C ARG A 77 10.02 8.03 16.17
N HIS A 78 9.51 8.13 14.95
CA HIS A 78 10.03 7.38 13.81
C HIS A 78 10.24 8.31 12.62
N GLU A 79 11.28 8.01 11.85
CA GLU A 79 11.50 8.64 10.57
C GLU A 79 11.01 7.71 9.46
N LYS A 80 10.65 8.29 8.32
CA LYS A 80 10.39 7.49 7.11
C LYS A 80 11.68 6.69 6.79
N PRO A 81 11.58 5.40 6.43
CA PRO A 81 12.76 4.61 6.09
C PRO A 81 13.61 5.33 5.03
N VAL A 82 14.92 5.38 5.27
CA VAL A 82 15.91 6.21 4.54
C VAL A 82 15.94 5.93 3.04
N ARG A 83 15.45 4.76 2.58
CA ARG A 83 15.30 4.43 1.16
C ARG A 83 13.99 3.70 0.87
N GLU A 84 12.97 4.47 0.50
CA GLU A 84 11.81 3.94 -0.20
C GLU A 84 12.25 3.46 -1.60
N PHE A 85 11.76 2.30 -2.03
CA PHE A 85 12.03 1.82 -3.38
C PHE A 85 11.30 2.71 -4.39
N ARG A 86 12.06 3.30 -5.32
CA ARG A 86 11.51 4.06 -6.45
C ARG A 86 12.06 3.51 -7.74
N LEU A 87 11.19 3.05 -8.63
CA LEU A 87 11.61 2.43 -9.89
C LEU A 87 12.42 3.40 -10.76
N GLU A 88 12.09 4.69 -10.70
CA GLU A 88 12.78 5.77 -11.42
C GLU A 88 14.26 5.95 -11.04
N GLU A 89 14.66 5.55 -9.83
CA GLU A 89 16.07 5.61 -9.40
C GLU A 89 16.96 4.59 -10.13
N TYR A 90 16.36 3.58 -10.75
CA TYR A 90 17.07 2.51 -11.45
C TYR A 90 17.02 2.64 -12.98
N GLY A 91 16.28 3.62 -13.50
CA GLY A 91 16.24 3.90 -14.93
C GLY A 91 14.93 4.55 -15.40
N LEU A 92 14.92 4.93 -16.66
CA LEU A 92 13.74 5.52 -17.32
C LEU A 92 12.86 4.42 -17.88
N PHE A 93 11.62 4.31 -17.38
CA PHE A 93 10.63 3.38 -17.92
C PHE A 93 9.69 4.09 -18.89
N VAL A 94 9.86 3.83 -20.18
CA VAL A 94 9.04 4.44 -21.24
C VAL A 94 8.02 3.41 -21.73
N PRO A 95 6.73 3.50 -21.36
CA PRO A 95 5.72 2.60 -21.90
C PRO A 95 5.47 2.91 -23.38
N CYS A 96 5.14 1.88 -24.17
CA CYS A 96 4.76 2.06 -25.57
C CYS A 96 3.45 2.84 -25.76
N ARG A 97 2.63 2.95 -24.71
CA ARG A 97 1.36 3.69 -24.69
C ARG A 97 1.20 4.42 -23.36
N THR A 98 0.96 5.71 -23.41
CA THR A 98 0.53 6.50 -22.26
C THR A 98 -0.98 6.38 -22.10
N ARG A 99 -1.46 6.00 -20.91
CA ARG A 99 -2.90 5.97 -20.62
C ARG A 99 -3.33 7.30 -20.02
N LYS A 100 -4.44 7.84 -20.50
CA LYS A 100 -5.19 8.88 -19.79
C LYS A 100 -6.08 8.20 -18.75
N PHE A 101 -6.15 8.76 -17.56
CA PHE A 101 -7.00 8.26 -16.48
C PHE A 101 -8.19 9.19 -16.30
N ALA A 102 -9.34 8.64 -15.89
CA ALA A 102 -10.47 9.42 -15.42
C ALA A 102 -10.20 9.93 -14.00
N ASP A 103 -11.24 10.49 -13.35
CA ASP A 103 -11.16 11.00 -11.98
C ASP A 103 -10.71 9.94 -10.96
N ILE A 104 -11.02 8.67 -11.23
CA ILE A 104 -10.55 7.52 -10.46
C ILE A 104 -9.54 6.73 -11.29
N ARG A 105 -8.30 6.66 -10.79
CA ARG A 105 -7.25 5.82 -11.35
C ARG A 105 -7.32 4.43 -10.73
N THR A 106 -7.36 3.39 -11.57
CA THR A 106 -7.44 1.99 -11.12
C THR A 106 -6.21 1.21 -11.60
N HIS A 107 -5.64 0.38 -10.72
CA HIS A 107 -4.59 -0.58 -11.05
C HIS A 107 -4.96 -1.97 -10.56
N SER A 108 -4.92 -2.95 -11.46
CA SER A 108 -5.15 -4.36 -11.13
C SER A 108 -3.82 -5.05 -10.88
N PHE A 109 -3.55 -5.39 -9.63
CA PHE A 109 -2.35 -6.10 -9.23
C PHE A 109 -2.60 -7.61 -9.24
N ALA A 110 -1.69 -8.36 -9.88
CA ALA A 110 -1.79 -9.80 -9.95
C ALA A 110 -1.55 -10.43 -8.57
N HIS A 111 -2.46 -11.31 -8.13
CA HIS A 111 -2.42 -11.94 -6.81
C HIS A 111 -3.01 -13.35 -6.86
N SER A 112 -2.18 -14.34 -7.20
CA SER A 112 -2.62 -15.70 -7.53
C SER A 112 -3.60 -16.29 -6.49
N PRO A 113 -4.76 -16.84 -6.91
CA PRO A 113 -5.22 -17.06 -8.29
C PRO A 113 -6.01 -15.87 -8.90
N ALA A 114 -6.10 -14.73 -8.23
CA ALA A 114 -6.94 -13.60 -8.61
C ALA A 114 -6.13 -12.30 -8.81
N TYR A 115 -6.80 -11.17 -8.65
CA TYR A 115 -6.23 -9.83 -8.65
C TYR A 115 -6.93 -9.01 -7.57
N TYR A 116 -6.25 -8.02 -7.03
CA TYR A 116 -6.88 -6.94 -6.28
C TYR A 116 -6.80 -5.65 -7.09
N ARG A 117 -7.71 -4.72 -6.84
CA ARG A 117 -7.87 -3.50 -7.65
C ARG A 117 -7.70 -2.27 -6.76
N TYR A 118 -6.48 -1.78 -6.70
CA TYR A 118 -6.18 -0.50 -6.08
C TYR A 118 -6.86 0.63 -6.87
N ARG A 119 -7.57 1.51 -6.16
CA ARG A 119 -8.28 2.65 -6.74
C ARG A 119 -7.97 3.92 -5.97
N LEU A 120 -7.70 5.00 -6.69
CA LEU A 120 -7.42 6.32 -6.13
C LEU A 120 -8.26 7.38 -6.83
N ALA A 121 -9.00 8.17 -6.06
CA ALA A 121 -9.66 9.37 -6.54
C ALA A 121 -8.63 10.52 -6.62
N LEU A 122 -8.21 10.88 -7.83
CA LEU A 122 -7.02 11.72 -8.04
C LEU A 122 -7.17 13.12 -7.43
N ALA A 123 -8.29 13.81 -7.70
CA ALA A 123 -8.56 15.14 -7.19
C ALA A 123 -8.60 15.20 -5.65
N ARG A 124 -8.95 14.09 -5.00
CA ARG A 124 -9.02 14.01 -3.53
C ARG A 124 -7.64 13.95 -2.88
N THR A 125 -6.57 13.76 -3.65
CA THR A 125 -5.20 13.76 -3.11
C THR A 125 -4.58 15.16 -3.01
N GLU A 126 -5.17 16.16 -3.67
CA GLU A 126 -4.67 17.55 -3.68
C GLU A 126 -4.74 18.22 -2.30
N HIS A 127 -5.64 17.75 -1.44
CA HIS A 127 -5.84 18.28 -0.08
C HIS A 127 -5.18 17.42 1.01
N LEU A 128 -4.47 16.37 0.61
CA LEU A 128 -3.77 15.49 1.54
C LEU A 128 -2.41 16.07 1.92
N PRO A 129 -1.89 15.75 3.12
CA PRO A 129 -0.49 15.97 3.43
C PRO A 129 0.40 15.31 2.37
N GLY A 130 1.44 16.03 1.93
CA GLY A 130 2.36 15.57 0.87
C GLY A 130 2.81 14.11 1.01
N PRO A 131 3.26 13.66 2.20
CA PRO A 131 3.77 12.29 2.34
C PRO A 131 2.75 11.17 2.04
N ILE A 132 1.47 11.36 2.37
CA ILE A 132 0.43 10.37 2.05
C ILE A 132 -0.03 10.51 0.59
N ALA A 133 -0.11 11.73 0.06
CA ALA A 133 -0.44 11.96 -1.35
C ALA A 133 0.61 11.30 -2.27
N ASP A 134 1.89 11.53 -1.99
CA ASP A 134 3.03 10.95 -2.71
C ASP A 134 3.02 9.43 -2.65
N PHE A 135 2.78 8.85 -1.46
CA PHE A 135 2.68 7.40 -1.29
C PHE A 135 1.56 6.82 -2.17
N LEU A 136 0.33 7.35 -2.06
CA LEU A 136 -0.81 6.85 -2.82
C LEU A 136 -0.60 6.96 -4.33
N GLN A 137 -0.06 8.08 -4.82
CA GLN A 137 0.24 8.24 -6.24
C GLN A 137 1.39 7.33 -6.70
N GLY A 138 2.41 7.15 -5.86
CA GLY A 138 3.57 6.29 -6.12
C GLY A 138 3.21 4.81 -6.27
N LEU A 139 2.16 4.32 -5.59
CA LEU A 139 1.72 2.92 -5.67
C LEU A 139 1.49 2.43 -7.11
N PHE A 140 1.08 3.30 -8.03
CA PHE A 140 0.88 2.92 -9.44
C PHE A 140 2.17 2.53 -10.18
N ALA A 141 3.33 2.97 -9.70
CA ALA A 141 4.64 2.66 -10.27
C ALA A 141 5.43 1.72 -9.35
N ASP A 142 5.47 2.05 -8.06
CA ASP A 142 6.47 1.55 -7.13
C ASP A 142 5.96 0.44 -6.20
N CYS A 143 4.65 0.15 -6.20
CA CYS A 143 4.09 -0.92 -5.36
C CYS A 143 4.85 -2.25 -5.58
N PRO A 144 5.44 -2.85 -4.53
CA PRO A 144 6.21 -4.08 -4.64
C PRO A 144 5.29 -5.29 -4.64
N ASN A 145 4.45 -5.41 -5.67
CA ASN A 145 3.39 -6.42 -5.77
C ASN A 145 3.89 -7.87 -5.54
N HIS A 146 5.14 -8.16 -5.88
CA HIS A 146 5.76 -9.47 -5.64
C HIS A 146 5.78 -9.89 -4.16
N LEU A 147 5.76 -8.94 -3.22
CA LEU A 147 5.67 -9.25 -1.78
C LEU A 147 4.29 -9.82 -1.43
N PHE A 148 3.23 -9.27 -2.02
CA PHE A 148 1.85 -9.66 -1.72
C PHE A 148 1.53 -11.08 -2.20
N GLY A 149 2.14 -11.50 -3.31
CA GLY A 149 1.98 -12.86 -3.85
C GLY A 149 2.76 -13.95 -3.10
N GLN A 150 3.85 -13.59 -2.40
CA GLN A 150 4.79 -14.55 -1.80
C GLN A 150 4.71 -14.63 -0.27
N THR A 151 4.14 -13.65 0.41
CA THR A 151 4.16 -13.61 1.89
C THR A 151 3.05 -14.45 2.52
N MET A 152 3.42 -15.35 3.44
CA MET A 152 2.46 -16.02 4.34
C MET A 152 1.97 -15.10 5.47
N CYS A 153 2.67 -14.00 5.73
CA CYS A 153 2.42 -13.04 6.80
C CYS A 153 1.50 -11.90 6.33
N ARG A 154 0.20 -12.19 6.25
CA ARG A 154 -0.84 -11.16 6.01
C ARG A 154 -1.33 -10.62 7.35
N ALA A 155 -1.61 -9.32 7.44
CA ALA A 155 -2.13 -8.71 8.67
C ALA A 155 -3.38 -9.42 9.21
N SER A 156 -4.31 -9.83 8.33
CA SER A 156 -5.51 -10.60 8.71
C SER A 156 -5.22 -11.99 9.27
N ARG A 157 -4.06 -12.58 8.97
CA ARG A 157 -3.60 -13.85 9.54
C ARG A 157 -2.90 -13.63 10.87
N ILE A 158 -1.97 -12.67 10.94
CA ILE A 158 -1.25 -12.33 12.18
C ILE A 158 -2.18 -11.91 13.30
N ALA A 159 -3.23 -11.14 12.97
CA ALA A 159 -4.30 -10.78 13.90
C ALA A 159 -4.93 -12.00 14.59
N ARG A 160 -4.87 -13.19 13.99
CA ARG A 160 -5.43 -14.42 14.56
C ARG A 160 -4.42 -15.27 15.33
N SER A 161 -3.12 -15.01 15.22
CA SER A 161 -2.10 -16.00 15.65
C SER A 161 -0.85 -15.47 16.33
N GLY A 162 -0.65 -14.16 16.54
CA GLY A 162 0.65 -13.71 17.07
C GLY A 162 0.74 -12.37 17.80
N LEU A 163 -0.14 -11.40 17.54
CA LEU A 163 -0.07 -10.09 18.21
C LEU A 163 -1.19 -9.94 19.23
N ASP A 164 -0.83 -9.71 20.50
CA ASP A 164 -1.78 -9.35 21.55
C ASP A 164 -1.61 -7.88 21.93
N VAL A 165 -2.64 -7.10 21.60
CA VAL A 165 -2.70 -5.66 21.81
C VAL A 165 -3.99 -5.30 22.52
N GLU A 166 -3.87 -4.44 23.53
CA GLU A 166 -4.99 -3.79 24.18
C GLU A 166 -5.37 -2.53 23.41
N ILE A 167 -6.61 -2.51 22.93
CA ILE A 167 -7.18 -1.41 22.17
C ILE A 167 -8.56 -1.08 22.76
N ALA A 168 -8.75 0.14 23.23
CA ALA A 168 -10.05 0.63 23.65
C ALA A 168 -10.93 0.89 22.41
N LEU A 169 -11.92 0.02 22.20
CA LEU A 169 -12.84 0.12 21.07
C LEU A 169 -14.10 0.89 21.46
N THR A 170 -14.47 1.86 20.65
CA THR A 170 -15.76 2.54 20.75
C THR A 170 -16.70 2.00 19.68
N ARG A 171 -17.84 1.43 20.10
CA ARG A 171 -18.89 0.99 19.19
C ARG A 171 -19.83 2.16 18.89
N LEU A 172 -20.02 2.43 17.61
CA LEU A 172 -20.94 3.43 17.09
C LEU A 172 -22.04 2.75 16.27
N LYS A 173 -23.25 3.31 16.34
CA LYS A 173 -24.43 2.85 15.58
C LYS A 173 -24.93 3.87 14.57
N ASP A 174 -24.40 5.08 14.61
CA ASP A 174 -24.81 6.26 13.87
C ASP A 174 -23.66 6.89 13.07
N HIS A 175 -22.55 6.17 12.91
CA HIS A 175 -21.44 6.62 12.09
C HIS A 175 -21.81 6.65 10.60
N GLY A 176 -21.42 7.70 9.87
CA GLY A 176 -21.78 7.87 8.45
C GLY A 176 -21.33 6.71 7.55
N ILE A 177 -20.27 6.00 7.92
CA ILE A 177 -19.79 4.82 7.20
C ILE A 177 -20.81 3.67 7.17
N ILE A 178 -21.62 3.53 8.23
CA ILE A 178 -22.66 2.50 8.36
C ILE A 178 -23.75 2.76 7.31
N ALA A 179 -24.22 4.01 7.23
CA ALA A 179 -25.22 4.42 6.25
C ALA A 179 -24.71 4.28 4.81
N LEU A 180 -23.44 4.56 4.55
CA LEU A 180 -22.82 4.32 3.24
C LEU A 180 -22.75 2.82 2.91
N ALA A 181 -22.37 1.99 3.88
CA ALA A 181 -22.31 0.55 3.74
C ALA A 181 -23.69 -0.04 3.41
N ASP A 182 -24.73 0.41 4.10
CA ASP A 182 -26.12 -0.01 3.85
C ASP A 182 -26.60 0.41 2.45
N LYS A 183 -26.40 1.67 2.07
CA LYS A 183 -26.77 2.18 0.73
C LYS A 183 -26.09 1.40 -0.40
N SER A 184 -24.83 1.00 -0.20
CA SER A 184 -24.08 0.22 -1.21
C SER A 184 -24.65 -1.18 -1.46
N ARG A 185 -25.57 -1.70 -0.63
CA ARG A 185 -26.21 -3.02 -0.85
C ARG A 185 -27.01 -3.08 -2.15
N ARG A 186 -27.49 -1.95 -2.65
CA ARG A 186 -28.26 -1.84 -3.90
C ARG A 186 -27.39 -1.57 -5.12
N PHE A 187 -26.07 -1.48 -4.93
CA PHE A 187 -25.11 -1.20 -5.97
C PHE A 187 -24.55 -2.50 -6.53
N GLU A 188 -24.85 -2.79 -7.79
CA GLU A 188 -24.57 -4.07 -8.47
C GLU A 188 -23.75 -3.87 -9.75
N GLU A 189 -22.68 -3.06 -9.70
CA GLU A 189 -21.83 -2.82 -10.86
C GLU A 189 -20.74 -3.89 -11.07
N VAL A 190 -20.32 -4.55 -9.99
CA VAL A 190 -19.35 -5.65 -10.02
C VAL A 190 -19.88 -6.88 -9.29
N SER A 191 -19.24 -8.03 -9.50
CA SER A 191 -19.75 -9.32 -8.97
C SER A 191 -19.54 -9.51 -7.47
N SER A 192 -18.51 -8.88 -6.89
CA SER A 192 -18.19 -9.01 -5.46
C SER A 192 -18.91 -7.94 -4.65
N ARG A 193 -19.64 -8.35 -3.59
CA ARG A 193 -20.25 -7.42 -2.61
C ARG A 193 -19.24 -6.46 -2.00
N HIS A 194 -18.05 -6.96 -1.68
CA HIS A 194 -16.95 -6.18 -1.11
C HIS A 194 -16.48 -5.10 -2.08
N GLU A 195 -16.31 -5.48 -3.34
CA GLU A 195 -15.85 -4.57 -4.39
C GLU A 195 -16.94 -3.55 -4.77
N ASN A 196 -18.22 -3.95 -4.76
CA ASN A 196 -19.35 -3.03 -4.91
C ASN A 196 -19.37 -1.97 -3.81
N LEU A 197 -19.11 -2.36 -2.56
CA LEU A 197 -19.02 -1.42 -1.44
C LEU A 197 -17.93 -0.39 -1.69
N GLN A 198 -16.72 -0.84 -1.98
CA GLN A 198 -15.57 0.02 -2.23
C GLN A 198 -15.79 0.97 -3.41
N LYS A 199 -16.33 0.44 -4.52
CA LYS A 199 -16.65 1.26 -5.70
C LYS A 199 -17.73 2.28 -5.38
N PHE A 200 -18.81 1.88 -4.70
CA PHE A 200 -19.87 2.78 -4.29
C PHE A 200 -19.33 3.92 -3.42
N PHE A 201 -18.44 3.61 -2.47
CA PHE A 201 -17.83 4.60 -1.58
C PHE A 201 -17.01 5.62 -2.37
N LEU A 202 -16.18 5.18 -3.31
CA LEU A 202 -15.40 6.09 -4.17
C LEU A 202 -16.31 6.97 -5.03
N ASP A 203 -17.37 6.40 -5.60
CA ASP A 203 -18.24 7.11 -6.53
C ASP A 203 -19.18 8.10 -5.82
N HIS A 204 -19.64 7.78 -4.59
CA HIS A 204 -20.73 8.51 -3.93
C HIS A 204 -20.35 9.20 -2.62
N ASN A 205 -19.15 8.97 -2.08
CA ASN A 205 -18.69 9.65 -0.89
C ASN A 205 -17.44 10.49 -1.17
N PRO A 206 -17.52 11.83 -1.09
CA PRO A 206 -16.39 12.71 -1.37
C PRO A 206 -15.22 12.53 -0.39
N ASN A 207 -15.48 11.96 0.80
CA ASN A 207 -14.44 11.73 1.79
C ASN A 207 -13.62 10.47 1.50
N THR A 208 -14.10 9.54 0.66
CA THR A 208 -13.34 8.32 0.33
C THR A 208 -12.19 8.66 -0.62
N ILE A 209 -10.95 8.44 -0.20
CA ILE A 209 -9.75 8.77 -0.99
C ILE A 209 -9.38 7.61 -1.90
N ALA A 210 -9.29 6.41 -1.32
CA ALA A 210 -8.75 5.23 -1.99
C ALA A 210 -9.36 3.94 -1.45
N CYS A 211 -9.34 2.89 -2.28
CA CYS A 211 -9.76 1.54 -1.91
C CYS A 211 -8.73 0.51 -2.32
N GLU A 212 -8.67 -0.60 -1.58
CA GLU A 212 -7.70 -1.68 -1.74
C GLU A 212 -6.26 -1.15 -1.75
N VAL A 213 -5.90 -0.32 -0.77
CA VAL A 213 -4.57 0.32 -0.69
C VAL A 213 -3.54 -0.71 -0.22
N PRO A 214 -2.58 -1.15 -1.06
CA PRO A 214 -1.51 -2.04 -0.63
C PRO A 214 -0.59 -1.34 0.37
N VAL A 215 -0.35 -2.01 1.49
CA VAL A 215 0.57 -1.60 2.55
C VAL A 215 1.44 -2.78 2.98
N TRP A 216 2.68 -2.50 3.37
CA TRP A 216 3.62 -3.52 3.81
C TRP A 216 4.59 -2.97 4.86
N ALA A 217 5.15 -3.88 5.67
CA ALA A 217 6.28 -3.60 6.55
C ALA A 217 7.23 -4.80 6.57
N GLU A 218 8.52 -4.53 6.64
CA GLU A 218 9.57 -5.54 6.68
C GLU A 218 10.23 -5.66 8.04
N ALA A 219 10.85 -6.80 8.29
CA ALA A 219 11.33 -7.14 9.62
C ALA A 219 12.46 -6.27 10.15
N TRP A 220 13.12 -5.50 9.29
CA TRP A 220 14.18 -4.57 9.65
C TRP A 220 13.66 -3.14 9.91
N GLU A 221 12.37 -2.88 9.67
CA GLU A 221 11.77 -1.54 9.78
C GLU A 221 11.39 -1.11 11.19
N PHE A 222 11.48 -2.01 12.17
CA PHE A 222 11.50 -1.67 13.59
C PHE A 222 12.09 -2.83 14.40
N GLU A 223 12.74 -2.49 15.51
CA GLU A 223 13.62 -3.40 16.25
C GLU A 223 12.89 -4.65 16.77
N ASP A 224 11.69 -4.46 17.31
CA ASP A 224 10.92 -5.52 17.95
C ASP A 224 9.98 -6.28 16.99
N TYR A 225 10.06 -6.04 15.67
CA TYR A 225 9.25 -6.72 14.67
C TYR A 225 9.24 -8.25 14.81
N PRO A 226 10.39 -8.95 14.84
CA PRO A 226 10.38 -10.40 14.84
C PRO A 226 9.78 -10.99 16.12
N ARG A 227 9.96 -10.29 17.24
CA ARG A 227 9.42 -10.66 18.55
C ARG A 227 7.91 -10.45 18.58
N LEU A 228 7.43 -9.30 18.13
CA LEU A 228 6.02 -8.92 18.18
C LEU A 228 5.15 -9.71 17.21
N LEU A 229 5.65 -9.97 16.00
CA LEU A 229 4.87 -10.66 14.97
C LEU A 229 5.19 -12.17 14.88
N GLY A 230 6.16 -12.64 15.67
CA GLY A 230 6.60 -14.04 15.67
C GLY A 230 7.21 -14.49 14.33
N THR A 231 7.68 -13.56 13.50
CA THR A 231 8.17 -13.85 12.15
C THR A 231 9.12 -12.78 11.63
N ARG A 232 10.00 -13.15 10.70
CA ARG A 232 10.82 -12.20 9.93
C ARG A 232 10.30 -11.95 8.51
N ASN A 233 9.19 -12.57 8.15
CA ASN A 233 8.57 -12.37 6.83
C ASN A 233 7.95 -10.97 6.75
N THR A 234 8.00 -10.35 5.58
CA THR A 234 7.28 -9.11 5.29
C THR A 234 5.79 -9.23 5.61
N LEU A 235 5.29 -8.30 6.40
CA LEU A 235 3.88 -8.11 6.70
C LEU A 235 3.26 -7.38 5.53
N THR A 236 2.12 -7.88 5.05
CA THR A 236 1.38 -7.27 3.95
C THR A 236 -0.10 -7.12 4.28
N GLY A 237 -0.75 -6.14 3.64
CA GLY A 237 -2.16 -5.84 3.82
C GLY A 237 -2.76 -5.01 2.70
N HIS A 238 -4.08 -5.03 2.59
CA HIS A 238 -4.83 -4.12 1.72
C HIS A 238 -5.86 -3.40 2.60
N ILE A 239 -5.79 -2.08 2.64
CA ILE A 239 -6.79 -1.26 3.33
C ILE A 239 -8.03 -1.21 2.44
N ASP A 240 -9.18 -1.64 2.94
CA ASP A 240 -10.40 -1.67 2.14
C ASP A 240 -10.82 -0.25 1.74
N VAL A 241 -10.81 0.67 2.69
CA VAL A 241 -11.22 2.07 2.51
C VAL A 241 -10.29 3.00 3.29
N LEU A 242 -9.68 3.95 2.58
CA LEU A 242 -8.98 5.09 3.16
C LEU A 242 -9.82 6.35 2.92
N ARG A 243 -10.08 7.14 3.96
CA ARG A 243 -10.95 8.32 3.87
C ARG A 243 -10.49 9.48 4.74
N HIS A 244 -10.99 10.67 4.45
CA HIS A 244 -10.95 11.81 5.37
C HIS A 244 -12.05 11.67 6.42
N GLU A 245 -11.70 11.91 7.67
CA GLU A 245 -12.66 12.09 8.76
C GLU A 245 -12.89 13.58 9.05
N ASP A 246 -14.01 13.88 9.69
CA ASP A 246 -14.48 15.26 9.90
C ASP A 246 -13.56 16.07 10.84
N ASP A 247 -12.76 15.38 11.66
CA ASP A 247 -11.76 15.95 12.57
C ASP A 247 -10.38 16.17 11.90
N GLY A 248 -10.29 15.91 10.59
CA GLY A 248 -9.05 16.03 9.81
C GLY A 248 -8.13 14.81 9.88
N LEU A 249 -8.52 13.75 10.61
CA LEU A 249 -7.77 12.50 10.64
C LEU A 249 -7.95 11.69 9.34
N LEU A 250 -7.00 10.81 9.08
CA LEU A 250 -7.10 9.80 8.03
C LEU A 250 -7.76 8.54 8.59
N GLY A 251 -8.98 8.26 8.13
CA GLY A 251 -9.74 7.07 8.45
C GLY A 251 -9.21 5.85 7.70
N VAL A 252 -8.68 4.88 8.44
CA VAL A 252 -8.25 3.56 7.95
C VAL A 252 -9.32 2.54 8.30
N TRP A 253 -10.04 2.06 7.30
CA TRP A 253 -11.23 1.22 7.49
C TRP A 253 -11.13 -0.14 6.80
N ASP A 254 -11.65 -1.16 7.48
CA ASP A 254 -11.77 -2.53 6.98
C ASP A 254 -13.24 -2.99 7.12
N TYR A 255 -13.82 -3.46 6.02
CA TYR A 255 -15.20 -3.92 5.99
C TYR A 255 -15.27 -5.38 6.45
N LYS A 256 -16.09 -5.64 7.46
CA LYS A 256 -16.24 -6.94 8.08
C LYS A 256 -17.71 -7.33 8.13
N PRO A 257 -18.20 -8.23 7.26
CA PRO A 257 -19.56 -8.73 7.36
C PRO A 257 -19.83 -9.26 8.78
N ARG A 258 -20.85 -8.73 9.46
CA ARG A 258 -21.14 -9.03 10.88
C ARG A 258 -20.02 -8.54 11.81
N ALA A 259 -19.68 -7.26 11.72
CA ALA A 259 -18.60 -6.63 12.47
C ALA A 259 -18.68 -6.93 13.98
N ALA A 260 -19.89 -7.00 14.55
CA ALA A 260 -20.09 -7.34 15.97
C ALA A 260 -19.59 -8.73 16.40
N ALA A 261 -19.45 -9.66 15.45
CA ALA A 261 -18.91 -11.00 15.71
C ALA A 261 -17.38 -11.05 15.62
N GLU A 262 -16.74 -10.04 15.05
CA GLU A 262 -15.28 -10.00 14.92
C GLU A 262 -14.61 -9.82 16.28
N ARG A 263 -13.47 -10.51 16.45
CA ARG A 263 -12.67 -10.47 17.69
C ARG A 263 -11.29 -9.89 17.49
N LYS A 264 -10.80 -9.86 16.24
CA LYS A 264 -9.42 -9.49 15.93
C LYS A 264 -9.32 -8.51 14.75
N ALA A 265 -10.44 -7.99 14.25
CA ALA A 265 -10.46 -7.00 13.18
C ALA A 265 -9.68 -5.73 13.55
N HIS A 266 -9.80 -5.24 14.79
CA HIS A 266 -9.03 -4.09 15.28
C HIS A 266 -7.52 -4.29 15.18
N ILE A 267 -7.00 -5.51 15.39
CA ILE A 267 -5.56 -5.79 15.25
C ILE A 267 -5.15 -5.69 13.78
N GLN A 268 -5.96 -6.23 12.87
CA GLN A 268 -5.71 -6.11 11.43
C GLN A 268 -5.66 -4.63 10.99
N VAL A 269 -6.62 -3.81 11.43
CA VAL A 269 -6.68 -2.39 11.08
C VAL A 269 -5.55 -1.60 11.75
N PHE A 270 -5.16 -1.96 12.98
CA PHE A 270 -3.98 -1.40 13.63
C PHE A 270 -2.72 -1.64 12.81
N LEU A 271 -2.50 -2.87 12.36
CA LEU A 271 -1.36 -3.23 11.51
C LEU A 271 -1.38 -2.47 10.17
N TYR A 272 -2.56 -2.19 9.62
CA TYR A 272 -2.69 -1.36 8.43
C TYR A 272 -2.20 0.07 8.68
N ALA A 273 -2.65 0.70 9.77
CA ALA A 273 -2.20 2.04 10.14
C ALA A 273 -0.69 2.07 10.45
N LEU A 274 -0.17 1.05 11.12
CA LEU A 274 1.27 0.92 11.39
C LEU A 274 2.09 0.88 10.08
N MET A 275 1.71 0.01 9.14
CA MET A 275 2.38 -0.05 7.83
C MET A 275 2.25 1.28 7.09
N LEU A 276 1.08 1.93 7.12
CA LEU A 276 0.88 3.22 6.47
C LEU A 276 1.74 4.33 7.10
N ALA A 277 1.86 4.36 8.43
CA ALA A 277 2.72 5.27 9.17
C ALA A 277 4.20 5.08 8.81
N LEU A 278 4.65 3.83 8.64
CA LEU A 278 6.02 3.52 8.20
C LEU A 278 6.27 3.98 6.76
N ARG A 279 5.31 3.76 5.85
CA ARG A 279 5.46 4.17 4.43
C ARG A 279 5.43 5.70 4.23
N THR A 280 4.65 6.40 5.05
CA THR A 280 4.41 7.84 4.89
C THR A 280 5.24 8.70 5.84
N GLY A 281 5.75 8.14 6.94
CA GLY A 281 6.36 8.92 8.03
C GLY A 281 5.34 9.72 8.85
N LEU A 282 4.02 9.56 8.61
CA LEU A 282 3.01 10.21 9.42
C LEU A 282 2.95 9.58 10.83
N PRO A 283 2.72 10.38 11.88
CA PRO A 283 2.59 9.85 13.23
C PRO A 283 1.32 9.01 13.36
N MET A 284 1.31 8.02 14.26
CA MET A 284 0.13 7.18 14.52
C MET A 284 -1.10 8.01 14.96
N SER A 285 -0.90 9.20 15.52
CA SER A 285 -1.97 10.14 15.90
C SER A 285 -2.66 10.82 14.71
N ALA A 286 -2.15 10.68 13.49
CA ALA A 286 -2.79 11.20 12.27
C ALA A 286 -3.92 10.31 11.75
N PHE A 287 -4.14 9.15 12.38
CA PHE A 287 -5.10 8.14 11.91
C PHE A 287 -6.25 7.93 12.90
N LEU A 288 -7.43 7.67 12.34
CA LEU A 288 -8.55 7.02 13.02
C LEU A 288 -8.70 5.63 12.41
N CYS A 289 -8.72 4.59 13.22
CA CYS A 289 -8.88 3.23 12.74
C CYS A 289 -10.28 2.70 13.04
N GLY A 290 -10.85 1.94 12.12
CA GLY A 290 -12.08 1.24 12.41
C GLY A 290 -12.38 0.05 11.52
N TYR A 291 -13.31 -0.77 11.97
CA TYR A 291 -13.93 -1.80 11.15
C TYR A 291 -15.45 -1.71 11.28
N PHE A 292 -16.15 -2.08 10.23
CA PHE A 292 -17.58 -1.78 10.13
C PHE A 292 -18.35 -2.78 9.28
N ASP A 293 -19.66 -2.78 9.48
CA ASP A 293 -20.65 -3.33 8.55
C ASP A 293 -21.81 -2.36 8.36
N GLU A 294 -22.95 -2.84 7.88
CA GLU A 294 -24.14 -2.02 7.67
C GLU A 294 -24.95 -1.76 8.96
N LYS A 295 -24.47 -2.18 10.13
CA LYS A 295 -25.14 -1.99 11.43
C LYS A 295 -24.27 -1.34 12.48
N ASP A 296 -22.99 -1.67 12.49
CA ASP A 296 -22.05 -1.28 13.54
C ASP A 296 -20.74 -0.78 12.94
N ALA A 297 -20.19 0.25 13.56
CA ALA A 297 -18.80 0.67 13.36
C ALA A 297 -18.07 0.58 14.70
N TYR A 298 -16.83 0.11 14.67
CA TYR A 298 -15.96 0.02 15.83
C TYR A 298 -14.71 0.84 15.55
N ILE A 299 -14.47 1.88 16.33
CA ILE A 299 -13.37 2.82 16.13
C ILE A 299 -12.38 2.82 17.28
N PHE A 300 -11.15 3.21 17.00
CA PHE A 300 -10.09 3.46 17.98
C PHE A 300 -9.00 4.37 17.39
N HIS A 301 -8.23 5.02 18.28
CA HIS A 301 -7.02 5.72 17.90
C HIS A 301 -5.81 4.77 18.00
N PRO A 302 -5.07 4.52 16.91
CA PRO A 302 -4.01 3.52 16.92
C PRO A 302 -2.77 3.98 17.71
N SER A 303 -2.65 5.26 18.04
CA SER A 303 -1.63 5.80 18.96
C SER A 303 -1.86 5.43 20.43
N GLN A 304 -3.07 4.98 20.80
CA GLN A 304 -3.44 4.62 22.17
C GLN A 304 -3.29 3.12 22.46
N VAL A 305 -2.81 2.35 21.47
CA VAL A 305 -2.64 0.91 21.57
C VAL A 305 -1.54 0.57 22.56
N ARG A 306 -1.76 -0.47 23.37
CA ARG A 306 -0.76 -1.03 24.28
C ARG A 306 -0.45 -2.46 23.90
N VAL A 307 0.83 -2.83 23.91
CA VAL A 307 1.24 -4.21 23.70
C VAL A 307 1.24 -4.93 25.04
N VAL A 308 0.53 -6.05 25.15
CA VAL A 308 0.30 -6.76 26.42
C VAL A 308 1.57 -7.40 26.98
N HIS A 309 2.59 -7.59 26.14
CA HIS A 309 3.89 -8.17 26.50
C HIS A 309 5.05 -7.20 26.23
N GLU A 310 4.96 -5.95 26.72
CA GLU A 310 6.15 -5.11 26.90
C GLU A 310 7.00 -5.70 28.06
N PRO A 311 8.32 -5.86 27.89
CA PRO A 311 9.20 -6.27 28.98
C PRO A 311 9.27 -5.23 30.12
#